data_AF-A0A8D8P185-F1
#
_entry.id   AF-A0A8D8P185-F1
#
_cell.length_a   1.000
_cell.length_b   1.000
_cell.length_c   1.000
_cell.angle_alpha   90.00
_cell.angle_beta   90.00
_cell.angle_gamma   90.00
#
_symmetry.space_group_name_H-M   'P 1'
#
loop_
_entity.id
_entity.type
_entity.pdbx_description
1 polymer ?
#
loop_
_entity_poly.entity_id
_entity_poly.type
_entity_poly.pdbx_seq_one_letter_code
_entity_poly.pdbx_strand_id
1 'polypeptide(L)'
;QPPSGAKTKRSFFLDQHIKMGISRDSYHKRRATGGKKAAIRKKRKYELGRPAANTKIGASRIHFVRTRGGNRKFRALRLDAGNFAWASEGCARKARIIDVVYNASNNELVRTKTLVKNAIIVIDAAPFRQWYESHYLLPLGKKRDLKAGEEDVLAKKRSKHLLKKYAKRQKTAK
;
A
#
# COMPACT_ATOMS: atom_id res chain seq x y z
N GLN A 1 -37.78 7.21 56.43
CA GLN A 1 -38.54 6.49 55.39
C GLN A 1 -39.22 7.52 54.48
N PRO A 2 -38.79 7.69 53.22
CA PRO A 2 -39.49 8.54 52.26
C PRO A 2 -40.53 7.73 51.45
N PRO A 3 -41.57 8.39 50.90
CA PRO A 3 -42.76 7.72 50.39
C PRO A 3 -42.54 7.03 49.03
N SER A 4 -43.29 5.94 48.88
CA SER A 4 -43.43 5.08 47.72
C SER A 4 -44.12 5.79 46.55
N GLY A 5 -43.59 5.65 45.33
CA GLY A 5 -44.38 5.93 44.12
C GLY A 5 -43.72 6.77 43.02
N ALA A 6 -42.39 6.78 42.88
CA ALA A 6 -41.80 7.25 41.63
C ALA A 6 -41.97 6.16 40.55
N LYS A 7 -43.01 6.28 39.71
CA LYS A 7 -43.11 5.51 38.46
C LYS A 7 -41.91 5.88 37.59
N THR A 8 -40.83 5.10 37.70
CA THR A 8 -39.69 5.17 36.79
C THR A 8 -40.26 4.96 35.39
N LYS A 9 -40.38 6.04 34.61
CA LYS A 9 -40.52 5.93 33.16
C LYS A 9 -39.33 5.09 32.72
N ARG A 10 -39.54 3.79 32.54
CA ARG A 10 -38.70 2.97 31.68
C ARG A 10 -38.84 3.66 30.34
N SER A 11 -37.92 4.59 30.07
CA SER A 11 -37.61 5.01 28.72
C SER A 11 -37.28 3.70 28.01
N PHE A 12 -38.29 3.14 27.34
CA PHE A 12 -38.11 2.26 26.22
C PHE A 12 -37.18 3.03 25.31
N PHE A 13 -35.89 2.78 25.48
CA PHE A 13 -34.86 3.29 24.61
C PHE A 13 -35.16 2.58 23.31
N LEU A 14 -35.94 3.28 22.49
CA LEU A 14 -36.46 2.85 21.21
C LEU A 14 -35.28 2.21 20.50
N ASP A 15 -35.46 0.93 20.19
CA ASP A 15 -34.65 0.08 19.37
C ASP A 15 -33.73 0.92 18.49
N GLN A 16 -32.48 1.11 18.95
CA GLN A 16 -31.44 1.62 18.09
C GLN A 16 -31.37 0.60 16.97
N HIS A 17 -31.98 0.93 15.83
CA HIS A 17 -31.75 0.27 14.56
C HIS A 17 -30.24 0.12 14.45
N ILE A 18 -29.73 -1.06 14.83
CA ILE A 18 -28.33 -1.42 14.70
C ILE A 18 -28.13 -1.36 13.20
N LYS A 19 -27.57 -0.24 12.71
CA LYS A 19 -27.20 -0.06 11.31
C LYS A 19 -26.27 -1.20 10.97
N MET A 20 -26.85 -2.27 10.42
CA MET A 20 -26.12 -3.49 10.19
C MET A 20 -25.05 -3.21 9.15
N GLY A 21 -23.78 -3.49 9.49
CA GLY A 21 -22.65 -3.27 8.60
C GLY A 21 -22.71 -4.08 7.30
N ILE A 22 -21.72 -3.83 6.44
CA ILE A 22 -21.48 -4.59 5.21
C ILE A 22 -21.37 -6.08 5.57
N SER A 23 -22.03 -6.96 4.83
CA SER A 23 -22.02 -8.41 5.05
C SER A 23 -21.47 -9.14 3.84
N ARG A 24 -20.73 -10.21 4.08
CA ARG A 24 -20.09 -11.07 3.06
C ARG A 24 -20.82 -12.41 2.89
N ASP A 25 -22.06 -12.51 3.34
CA ASP A 25 -22.90 -13.70 3.18
C ASP A 25 -23.35 -13.89 1.72
N SER A 26 -23.66 -15.12 1.32
CA SER A 26 -24.17 -15.44 -0.03
C SER A 26 -25.71 -15.54 -0.10
N TYR A 27 -26.39 -15.42 1.05
CA TYR A 27 -27.84 -15.60 1.15
C TYR A 27 -28.61 -14.37 0.66
N HIS A 28 -28.04 -13.18 0.76
CA HIS A 28 -28.67 -11.95 0.26
C HIS A 28 -28.72 -11.87 -1.29
N LYS A 29 -27.96 -12.70 -2.01
CA LYS A 29 -27.99 -12.79 -3.48
C LYS A 29 -29.02 -13.84 -3.95
N ARG A 30 -29.50 -13.68 -5.19
CA ARG A 30 -30.41 -14.63 -5.84
C ARG A 30 -29.75 -16.00 -6.02
N ARG A 31 -30.57 -17.04 -6.24
CA ARG A 31 -30.11 -18.37 -6.67
C ARG A 31 -29.57 -18.30 -8.10
N ALA A 32 -28.82 -19.31 -8.52
CA ALA A 32 -28.41 -19.45 -9.93
C ALA A 32 -29.62 -19.51 -10.87
N THR A 33 -30.72 -20.12 -10.43
CA THR A 33 -32.01 -20.13 -11.15
C THR A 33 -32.76 -18.79 -11.13
N GLY A 34 -32.22 -17.73 -10.53
CA GLY A 34 -32.86 -16.41 -10.43
C GLY A 34 -33.86 -16.25 -9.27
N GLY A 35 -34.28 -17.35 -8.64
CA GLY A 35 -35.21 -17.31 -7.49
C GLY A 35 -34.69 -16.50 -6.29
N LYS A 36 -35.57 -15.72 -5.66
CA LYS A 36 -35.26 -14.95 -4.45
C LYS A 36 -35.14 -15.91 -3.25
N LYS A 37 -34.10 -15.74 -2.43
CA LYS A 37 -33.92 -16.49 -1.18
C LYS A 37 -34.59 -15.74 -0.02
N ALA A 38 -35.34 -16.45 0.81
CA ALA A 38 -35.83 -15.90 2.07
C ALA A 38 -34.68 -15.75 3.08
N ALA A 39 -34.70 -14.69 3.89
CA ALA A 39 -33.70 -14.48 4.93
C ALA A 39 -34.01 -15.40 6.13
N ILE A 40 -33.14 -16.38 6.38
CA ILE A 40 -33.33 -17.40 7.44
C ILE A 40 -32.92 -16.85 8.82
N ARG A 41 -32.05 -15.85 8.86
CA ARG A 41 -31.44 -15.33 10.10
C ARG A 41 -30.93 -13.91 9.94
N LYS A 42 -30.66 -13.25 11.07
CA LYS A 42 -29.96 -11.95 11.13
C LYS A 42 -28.46 -12.10 10.76
N LYS A 43 -27.82 -11.01 10.33
CA LYS A 43 -26.38 -10.99 9.97
C LYS A 43 -25.49 -11.40 11.16
N ARG A 44 -24.46 -12.21 10.91
CA ARG A 44 -23.54 -12.68 11.96
C ARG A 44 -22.23 -11.91 11.99
N LYS A 45 -21.62 -11.80 13.18
CA LYS A 45 -20.34 -11.09 13.38
C LYS A 45 -19.21 -11.62 12.50
N TYR A 46 -19.17 -12.92 12.22
CA TYR A 46 -18.11 -13.49 11.39
C TYR A 46 -18.27 -13.22 9.88
N GLU A 47 -19.43 -12.74 9.43
CA GLU A 47 -19.72 -12.37 8.04
C GLU A 47 -19.41 -10.89 7.77
N LEU A 48 -18.87 -10.17 8.77
CA LEU A 48 -18.67 -8.73 8.69
C LEU A 48 -17.69 -8.34 7.56
N GLY A 49 -18.11 -7.39 6.76
CA GLY A 49 -17.27 -6.59 5.88
C GLY A 49 -16.83 -5.31 6.59
N ARG A 50 -15.79 -4.67 6.07
CA ARG A 50 -15.31 -3.36 6.51
C ARG A 50 -15.18 -2.46 5.28
N PRO A 51 -15.37 -1.13 5.42
CA PRO A 51 -15.19 -0.20 4.30
C PRO A 51 -13.79 -0.32 3.69
N ALA A 52 -13.63 0.04 2.42
CA ALA A 52 -12.33 0.07 1.76
C ALA A 52 -11.40 1.12 2.39
N ALA A 53 -10.08 0.93 2.31
CA ALA A 53 -9.12 1.88 2.86
C ALA A 53 -8.82 3.06 1.91
N ASN A 54 -8.95 2.86 0.59
CA ASN A 54 -8.72 3.85 -0.46
C ASN A 54 -7.43 4.68 -0.24
N THR A 55 -6.32 3.95 -0.08
CA THR A 55 -4.97 4.48 0.16
C THR A 55 -4.58 5.56 -0.84
N LYS A 56 -4.19 6.74 -0.35
CA LYS A 56 -3.73 7.88 -1.17
C LYS A 56 -2.23 8.08 -1.06
N ILE A 57 -1.67 8.80 -2.02
CA ILE A 57 -0.30 9.29 -1.93
C ILE A 57 -0.25 10.45 -0.93
N GLY A 58 0.69 10.41 0.02
CA GLY A 58 0.91 11.47 0.99
C GLY A 58 1.59 10.97 2.26
N ALA A 59 1.81 11.88 3.23
CA ALA A 59 2.50 11.56 4.49
C ALA A 59 1.92 10.31 5.16
N SER A 60 2.81 9.38 5.52
CA SER A 60 2.44 8.04 6.01
C SER A 60 1.44 8.09 7.16
N ARG A 61 0.29 7.45 6.97
CA ARG A 61 -0.76 7.32 7.98
C ARG A 61 -1.34 5.91 7.91
N ILE A 62 -1.11 5.13 8.96
CA ILE A 62 -1.50 3.72 9.02
C ILE A 62 -2.27 3.48 10.33
N HIS A 63 -3.48 2.93 10.21
CA HIS A 63 -4.26 2.49 11.36
C HIS A 63 -4.27 0.97 11.45
N PHE A 64 -4.06 0.43 12.65
CA PHE A 64 -4.27 -0.99 12.88
C PHE A 64 -5.76 -1.27 13.14
N VAL A 65 -6.22 -2.43 12.69
CA VAL A 65 -7.58 -2.91 12.92
C VAL A 65 -7.51 -4.32 13.50
N ARG A 66 -8.14 -4.53 14.66
CA ARG A 66 -8.33 -5.86 15.23
C ARG A 66 -9.23 -6.70 14.34
N THR A 67 -8.82 -7.95 14.11
CA THR A 67 -9.55 -8.94 13.32
C THR A 67 -9.91 -10.17 14.16
N ARG A 68 -10.66 -11.11 13.56
CA ARG A 68 -11.05 -12.36 14.22
C ARG A 68 -9.79 -13.14 14.64
N GLY A 69 -9.85 -13.79 15.81
CA GLY A 69 -8.71 -14.52 16.37
C GLY A 69 -7.65 -13.64 17.02
N GLY A 70 -7.91 -12.35 17.25
CA GLY A 70 -6.97 -11.45 17.94
C GLY A 70 -5.91 -10.81 17.04
N ASN A 71 -5.81 -11.24 15.77
CA ASN A 71 -4.83 -10.73 14.82
C ASN A 71 -5.02 -9.24 14.49
N ARG A 72 -3.93 -8.57 14.11
CA ARG A 72 -3.91 -7.17 13.66
C ARG A 72 -3.75 -7.11 12.14
N LYS A 73 -4.50 -6.25 11.47
CA LYS A 73 -4.29 -5.88 10.07
C LYS A 73 -4.04 -4.38 9.97
N PHE A 74 -3.11 -3.98 9.13
CA PHE A 74 -2.76 -2.57 8.92
C PHE A 74 -3.51 -2.01 7.72
N ARG A 75 -4.23 -0.92 7.94
CA ARG A 75 -4.86 -0.13 6.89
C ARG A 75 -4.05 1.14 6.73
N ALA A 76 -3.25 1.18 5.68
CA ALA A 76 -2.73 2.44 5.21
C ALA A 76 -3.92 3.31 4.74
N LEU A 77 -3.89 4.58 5.08
CA LEU A 77 -4.76 5.61 4.52
C LEU A 77 -3.96 6.51 3.58
N ARG A 78 -2.71 6.77 3.94
CA ARG A 78 -1.74 7.52 3.12
C ARG A 78 -0.39 6.84 3.18
N LEU A 79 0.31 6.79 2.05
CA LEU A 79 1.69 6.32 1.91
C LEU A 79 2.42 7.20 0.90
N ASP A 80 3.68 7.49 1.15
CA ASP A 80 4.56 8.31 0.30
C ASP A 80 5.77 7.54 -0.22
N ALA A 81 6.08 6.39 0.38
CA ALA A 81 7.20 5.54 0.01
C ALA A 81 6.85 4.05 0.05
N GLY A 82 7.58 3.26 -0.72
CA GLY A 82 7.49 1.80 -0.76
C GLY A 82 8.86 1.16 -0.96
N ASN A 83 8.95 -0.16 -0.73
CA ASN A 83 10.13 -0.94 -1.09
C ASN A 83 9.90 -1.55 -2.48
N PHE A 84 10.72 -1.14 -3.44
CA PHE A 84 10.63 -1.56 -4.84
C PHE A 84 11.85 -2.38 -5.23
N ALA A 85 11.65 -3.37 -6.09
CA ALA A 85 12.70 -4.29 -6.51
C ALA A 85 12.98 -4.15 -8.01
N TRP A 86 14.26 -3.98 -8.35
CA TRP A 86 14.81 -4.09 -9.69
C TRP A 86 15.25 -5.54 -9.89
N ALA A 87 14.39 -6.33 -10.52
CA ALA A 87 14.54 -7.78 -10.59
C ALA A 87 15.75 -8.25 -11.40
N SER A 88 16.09 -7.59 -12.53
CA SER A 88 17.24 -7.99 -13.36
C SER A 88 18.57 -7.86 -12.62
N GLU A 89 18.67 -6.84 -11.76
CA GLU A 89 19.86 -6.55 -10.96
C GLU A 89 19.82 -7.18 -9.55
N GLY A 90 18.71 -7.82 -9.19
CA GLY A 90 18.51 -8.39 -7.85
C GLY A 90 18.57 -7.35 -6.72
N CYS A 91 18.23 -6.08 -6.98
CA CYS A 91 18.35 -5.00 -6.00
C CYS A 91 16.98 -4.51 -5.53
N ALA A 92 16.79 -4.32 -4.22
CA ALA A 92 15.61 -3.68 -3.67
C ALA A 92 15.98 -2.43 -2.88
N ARG A 93 15.21 -1.36 -3.08
CA ARG A 93 15.41 -0.07 -2.43
C ARG A 93 14.08 0.56 -2.06
N LYS A 94 14.11 1.29 -0.94
CA LYS A 94 13.03 2.19 -0.55
C LYS A 94 13.08 3.42 -1.47
N ALA A 95 12.00 3.68 -2.18
CA ALA A 95 11.84 4.86 -3.01
C ALA A 95 10.51 5.55 -2.73
N ARG A 96 10.46 6.85 -3.03
CA ARG A 96 9.23 7.64 -2.95
C ARG A 96 8.31 7.30 -4.11
N ILE A 97 7.01 7.28 -3.84
CA ILE A 97 5.96 7.13 -4.84
C ILE A 97 5.60 8.52 -5.34
N ILE A 98 5.68 8.74 -6.64
CA ILE A 98 5.42 10.04 -7.27
C ILE A 98 3.96 10.09 -7.73
N ASP A 99 3.55 9.14 -8.58
CA ASP A 99 2.20 9.12 -9.13
C ASP A 99 1.69 7.71 -9.46
N VAL A 100 0.37 7.59 -9.64
CA VAL A 100 -0.28 6.43 -10.23
C VAL A 100 -0.60 6.74 -11.68
N VAL A 101 -0.04 5.96 -12.61
CA VAL A 101 -0.20 6.21 -14.05
C VAL A 101 -1.33 5.38 -14.64
N TYR A 102 -1.43 4.12 -14.22
CA TYR A 102 -2.41 3.21 -14.81
C TYR A 102 -2.93 2.20 -13.81
N ASN A 103 -4.18 1.78 -14.02
CA ASN A 103 -4.85 0.74 -13.27
C ASN A 103 -5.73 -0.09 -14.20
N ALA A 104 -5.55 -1.41 -14.18
CA ALA A 104 -6.28 -2.32 -15.05
C ALA A 104 -7.77 -2.48 -14.68
N SER A 105 -8.15 -2.23 -13.43
CA SER A 105 -9.53 -2.49 -12.98
C SER A 105 -10.47 -1.29 -13.12
N ASN A 106 -9.96 -0.06 -12.92
CA ASN A 106 -10.79 1.14 -12.96
C ASN A 106 -9.94 2.41 -13.14
N ASN A 107 -10.31 3.25 -14.12
CA ASN A 107 -9.63 4.50 -14.45
C ASN A 107 -9.85 5.61 -13.39
N GLU A 108 -10.94 5.57 -12.63
CA GLU A 108 -11.20 6.53 -11.53
C GLU A 108 -10.15 6.43 -10.41
N LEU A 109 -9.51 5.26 -10.28
CA LEU A 109 -8.44 5.06 -9.31
C LEU A 109 -7.16 5.79 -9.70
N VAL A 110 -6.93 6.01 -11.00
CA VAL A 110 -5.82 6.81 -11.54
C VAL A 110 -6.07 8.29 -11.24
N ARG A 111 -7.26 8.80 -11.61
CA ARG A 111 -7.64 10.22 -11.40
C ARG A 111 -7.49 10.65 -9.94
N THR A 112 -7.87 9.76 -9.03
CA THR A 112 -7.83 10.03 -7.59
C THR A 112 -6.53 9.60 -6.91
N LYS A 113 -5.52 9.14 -7.68
CA LYS A 113 -4.21 8.67 -7.19
C LYS A 113 -4.31 7.65 -6.05
N THR A 114 -5.15 6.63 -6.26
CA THR A 114 -5.39 5.57 -5.27
C THR A 114 -4.41 4.42 -5.48
N LEU A 115 -3.65 4.08 -4.43
CA LEU A 115 -2.74 2.95 -4.44
C LEU A 115 -3.52 1.66 -4.24
N VAL A 116 -3.44 0.73 -5.19
CA VAL A 116 -4.01 -0.63 -5.08
C VAL A 116 -3.00 -1.65 -5.59
N LYS A 117 -3.26 -2.94 -5.31
CA LYS A 117 -2.43 -4.02 -5.84
C LYS A 117 -2.42 -3.97 -7.38
N ASN A 118 -1.24 -4.14 -7.97
CA ASN A 118 -0.99 -4.11 -9.42
C ASN A 118 -1.28 -2.77 -10.12
N ALA A 119 -1.41 -1.67 -9.38
CA ALA A 119 -1.38 -0.34 -10.00
C ALA A 119 0.02 -0.07 -10.59
N ILE A 120 0.07 0.50 -11.79
CA ILE A 120 1.32 0.96 -12.40
C ILE A 120 1.60 2.36 -11.85
N ILE A 121 2.74 2.49 -11.18
CA ILE A 121 3.14 3.69 -10.47
C ILE A 121 4.50 4.18 -10.95
N VAL A 122 4.71 5.48 -10.84
CA VAL A 122 6.01 6.13 -11.07
C VAL A 122 6.67 6.33 -9.72
N ILE A 123 7.93 5.91 -9.62
CA ILE A 123 8.75 5.98 -8.42
C ILE A 123 9.97 6.86 -8.65
N ASP A 124 10.54 7.36 -7.57
CA ASP A 124 11.83 8.05 -7.62
C ASP A 124 12.96 7.09 -8.02
N ALA A 125 13.75 7.49 -9.02
CA ALA A 125 14.87 6.71 -9.56
C ALA A 125 16.19 6.94 -8.78
N ALA A 126 16.30 7.99 -7.97
CA ALA A 126 17.56 8.36 -7.32
C ALA A 126 18.20 7.23 -6.49
N PRO A 127 17.48 6.45 -5.66
CA PRO A 127 18.07 5.37 -4.88
C PRO A 127 18.66 4.24 -5.75
N PHE A 128 18.05 3.97 -6.90
CA PHE A 128 18.51 2.95 -7.84
C PHE A 128 19.69 3.44 -8.66
N ARG A 129 19.66 4.71 -9.09
CA ARG A 129 20.78 5.35 -9.80
C ARG A 129 22.05 5.39 -8.94
N GLN A 130 21.95 5.81 -7.68
CA GLN A 130 23.07 5.81 -6.74
C GLN A 130 23.65 4.41 -6.53
N TRP A 131 22.79 3.38 -6.44
CA TRP A 131 23.23 2.00 -6.34
C TRP A 131 23.97 1.55 -7.60
N TYR A 132 23.45 1.86 -8.79
CA TYR A 132 24.07 1.49 -10.07
C TYR A 132 25.45 2.14 -10.23
N GLU A 133 25.55 3.45 -9.99
CA GLU A 133 26.83 4.19 -10.01
C GLU A 133 27.84 3.58 -9.04
N SER A 134 27.39 3.15 -7.86
CA SER A 134 28.25 2.48 -6.87
C SER A 134 28.62 1.03 -7.26
N HIS A 135 27.74 0.31 -7.97
CA HIS A 135 27.93 -1.10 -8.30
C HIS A 135 28.82 -1.30 -9.54
N TYR A 136 28.66 -0.44 -10.54
CA TYR A 136 29.31 -0.56 -11.85
C TYR A 136 30.37 0.52 -12.11
N LEU A 137 30.39 1.62 -11.34
CA LEU A 137 31.23 2.80 -11.62
C LEU A 137 31.00 3.38 -13.01
N LEU A 138 29.76 3.29 -13.49
CA LEU A 138 29.32 3.88 -14.74
C LEU A 138 28.22 4.92 -14.43
N PRO A 139 28.27 6.11 -15.05
CA PRO A 139 27.20 7.08 -14.90
C PRO A 139 25.94 6.58 -15.61
N LEU A 140 24.78 6.70 -14.97
CA LEU A 140 23.48 6.32 -15.54
C LEU A 140 22.59 7.56 -15.65
N GLY A 141 22.25 7.96 -16.88
CA GLY A 141 21.31 9.05 -17.15
C GLY A 141 21.84 10.48 -16.95
N LYS A 142 23.12 10.68 -16.59
CA LYS A 142 23.76 12.01 -16.61
C LYS A 142 24.31 12.29 -18.02
N LYS A 143 23.90 13.39 -18.67
CA LYS A 143 24.79 14.06 -19.63
C LYS A 143 26.01 14.51 -18.84
N ARG A 144 27.20 14.35 -19.41
CA ARG A 144 28.48 14.50 -18.71
C ARG A 144 28.73 15.97 -18.38
N ASP A 145 28.11 16.50 -17.33
CA ASP A 145 28.40 17.85 -16.85
C ASP A 145 29.69 17.82 -16.03
N LEU A 146 30.66 18.65 -16.43
CA LEU A 146 32.06 18.68 -15.97
C LEU A 146 32.27 19.13 -14.51
N LYS A 147 31.21 19.24 -13.71
CA LYS A 147 31.26 19.75 -12.33
C LYS A 147 30.82 18.71 -11.29
N ALA A 148 31.34 17.49 -11.37
CA ALA A 148 31.21 16.53 -10.28
C ALA A 148 32.33 16.76 -9.26
N GLY A 149 31.98 17.19 -8.05
CA GLY A 149 32.92 17.41 -6.95
C GLY A 149 33.59 16.12 -6.45
N GLU A 150 34.64 16.26 -5.65
CA GLU A 150 35.52 15.17 -5.20
C GLU A 150 34.83 14.07 -4.35
N GLU A 151 33.62 14.30 -3.87
CA GLU A 151 32.81 13.32 -3.14
C GLU A 151 32.05 12.33 -4.03
N ASP A 152 32.14 12.46 -5.36
CA ASP A 152 31.42 11.56 -6.28
C ASP A 152 32.00 10.13 -6.22
N VAL A 153 31.13 9.13 -6.09
CA VAL A 153 31.50 7.72 -5.93
C VAL A 153 32.40 7.26 -7.10
N LEU A 154 32.24 7.85 -8.27
CA LEU A 154 33.03 7.57 -9.47
C LEU A 154 34.50 8.02 -9.35
N ALA A 155 34.78 9.14 -8.69
CA ALA A 155 36.12 9.74 -8.63
C ALA A 155 37.03 9.13 -7.54
N LYS A 156 36.46 8.34 -6.62
CA LYS A 156 37.22 7.75 -5.50
C LYS A 156 38.33 6.82 -6.00
N LYS A 157 39.58 7.12 -5.59
CA LYS A 157 40.76 6.29 -5.84
C LYS A 157 40.59 4.90 -5.22
N ARG A 158 41.01 3.87 -5.95
CA ARG A 158 40.73 2.45 -5.65
C ARG A 158 41.94 1.58 -5.93
N SER A 159 42.09 0.48 -5.21
CA SER A 159 43.18 -0.47 -5.42
C SER A 159 43.04 -1.21 -6.75
N LYS A 160 44.17 -1.67 -7.32
CA LYS A 160 44.20 -2.38 -8.61
C LYS A 160 43.32 -3.64 -8.63
N HIS A 161 43.30 -4.40 -7.54
CA HIS A 161 42.45 -5.59 -7.40
C HIS A 161 40.95 -5.25 -7.50
N LEU A 162 40.55 -4.17 -6.84
CA LEU A 162 39.17 -3.72 -6.81
C LEU A 162 38.75 -3.17 -8.20
N LEU A 163 39.63 -2.45 -8.91
CA LEU A 163 39.38 -2.05 -10.29
C LEU A 163 39.16 -3.25 -11.23
N LYS A 164 39.93 -4.33 -11.09
CA LYS A 164 39.73 -5.58 -11.86
C LYS A 164 38.35 -6.19 -11.62
N LYS A 165 37.84 -6.13 -10.39
CA LYS A 165 36.48 -6.58 -10.04
C LYS A 165 35.40 -5.75 -10.74
N TYR A 166 35.53 -4.42 -10.75
CA TYR A 166 34.58 -3.55 -11.46
C TYR A 166 34.65 -3.75 -12.97
N ALA A 167 35.84 -3.87 -13.55
CA ALA A 167 36.00 -4.19 -14.97
C ALA A 167 35.29 -5.50 -15.36
N LYS A 168 35.30 -6.52 -14.48
CA LYS A 168 34.52 -7.76 -14.70
C LYS A 168 33.00 -7.49 -14.69
N ARG A 169 32.51 -6.68 -13.75
CA ARG A 169 31.08 -6.33 -13.65
C ARG A 169 30.60 -5.47 -14.82
N GLN A 170 31.44 -4.55 -15.30
CA GLN A 170 31.11 -3.68 -16.43
C GLN A 170 30.85 -4.45 -17.73
N LYS A 171 31.38 -5.68 -17.88
CA LYS A 171 31.09 -6.52 -19.06
C LYS A 171 29.61 -6.89 -19.20
N THR A 172 28.90 -6.99 -18.08
CA THR A 172 27.46 -7.30 -18.05
C THR A 172 26.59 -6.05 -17.87
N ALA A 173 27.21 -4.87 -17.72
CA ALA A 173 26.53 -3.60 -17.61
C ALA A 173 26.26 -3.05 -19.02
N LYS A 174 25.12 -3.42 -19.59
CA LYS A 174 24.60 -2.84 -20.84
C LYS A 174 23.39 -1.96 -20.54
#